data_AF-A0A419EU49-F1
#
_entry.id   AF-A0A419EU49-F1
#
_cell.length_a   1.000
_cell.length_b   1.000
_cell.length_c   1.000
_cell.angle_alpha   90.00
_cell.angle_beta   90.00
_cell.angle_gamma   90.00
#
_symmetry.space_group_name_H-M   'P 1'
#
loop_
_entity.id
_entity.type
_entity.pdbx_description
1 polymer ?
#
loop_
_entity_poly.entity_id
_entity_poly.type
_entity_poly.pdbx_seq_one_letter_code
_entity_poly.pdbx_strand_id
1 'polypeptide(L)'
;MVSKKAFRIGVLLLLAAVLLAMAHAPASAQTTCIPEGTIITSATFSIYLTTSLSSNTVFVHGITAPWDELTVTWNSFGGSYDPTVEGSFPASPAGLQSVDVTALVQAWLDGTYPNYGLLLEQGLPTGFTRFRSSEDATVALRPELEICYPTDGGETCVVIGRPGVEQDGVADTSIHEIDPDANFGAEALISIGQGTAGAKQVLVWFDICEEGNGNGICPGTPGYWKNHPDAWPVDTLTLGAQSYSFAELLAILNMPTGGDASIILAHHLIAAKLNILAGADPTAASAAIAEADALFALFAGKLPYGVRSNTTIGRAMNDVKDVLDDYNNGDLTFGCY
;
A
#
# COMPACT_ATOMS: atom_id res chain seq x y z
N MET A 1 -25.56 28.71 82.29
CA MET A 1 -26.77 29.29 81.67
C MET A 1 -26.74 28.88 80.20
N VAL A 2 -27.51 27.87 79.78
CA VAL A 2 -28.85 28.02 79.13
C VAL A 2 -28.74 28.93 77.90
N SER A 3 -29.13 28.62 76.66
CA SER A 3 -29.79 27.48 76.00
C SER A 3 -29.94 27.86 74.52
N LYS A 4 -29.82 26.87 73.63
CA LYS A 4 -30.52 26.65 72.34
C LYS A 4 -30.85 27.84 71.43
N LYS A 5 -30.46 27.72 70.16
CA LYS A 5 -31.43 27.66 69.05
C LYS A 5 -30.88 26.77 67.92
N ALA A 6 -31.71 25.84 67.50
CA ALA A 6 -31.48 24.89 66.42
C ALA A 6 -31.95 25.48 65.09
N PHE A 7 -31.28 25.13 63.99
CA PHE A 7 -31.90 25.09 62.68
C PHE A 7 -31.37 23.87 61.91
N ARG A 8 -32.30 23.05 61.41
CA ARG A 8 -32.06 21.84 60.63
C ARG A 8 -31.99 22.20 59.15
N ILE A 9 -30.93 21.80 58.45
CA ILE A 9 -30.90 21.52 57.00
C ILE A 9 -29.83 20.42 56.87
N GLY A 10 -30.20 19.17 56.58
CA GLY A 10 -30.47 18.71 55.23
C GLY A 10 -29.25 17.90 54.78
N VAL A 11 -29.37 16.57 54.84
CA VAL A 11 -28.36 15.61 54.38
C VAL A 11 -28.13 15.82 52.89
N LEU A 12 -26.89 16.11 52.49
CA LEU A 12 -26.41 15.78 51.14
C LEU A 12 -25.05 15.09 51.30
N LEU A 13 -25.04 13.77 51.10
CA LEU A 13 -23.81 13.04 50.80
C LEU A 13 -23.23 13.64 49.52
N LEU A 14 -22.08 14.31 49.59
CA LEU A 14 -21.26 14.51 48.41
C LEU A 14 -20.63 13.15 48.06
N LEU A 15 -21.20 12.47 47.07
CA LEU A 15 -20.50 11.46 46.29
C LEU A 15 -19.30 12.15 45.61
N ALA A 16 -18.10 11.88 46.10
CA ALA A 16 -16.89 12.15 45.34
C ALA A 16 -16.84 11.17 44.17
N ALA A 17 -17.37 11.58 43.02
CA ALA A 17 -17.09 10.92 41.75
C ALA A 17 -15.61 11.15 41.43
N VAL A 18 -14.79 10.13 41.65
CA VAL A 18 -13.48 10.00 41.02
C VAL A 18 -13.76 9.90 39.52
N LEU A 19 -13.62 11.02 38.81
CA LEU A 19 -13.51 10.99 37.37
C LEU A 19 -12.15 10.36 37.06
N LEU A 20 -12.15 9.04 36.88
CA LEU A 20 -11.04 8.37 36.23
C LEU A 20 -11.07 8.88 34.79
N ALA A 21 -10.30 9.92 34.50
CA ALA A 21 -9.96 10.25 33.14
C ALA A 21 -9.31 8.99 32.56
N MET A 22 -10.06 8.27 31.72
CA MET A 22 -9.44 7.35 30.80
C MET A 22 -8.58 8.21 29.90
N ALA A 23 -7.31 8.33 30.26
CA ALA A 23 -6.27 8.66 29.32
C ALA A 23 -6.43 7.62 28.19
N HIS A 24 -7.07 8.03 27.11
CA HIS A 24 -6.94 7.32 25.85
C HIS A 24 -5.45 7.42 25.55
N ALA A 25 -4.74 6.31 25.80
CA ALA A 25 -3.46 6.09 25.16
C ALA A 25 -3.66 6.39 23.67
N PRO A 26 -2.69 7.04 22.98
CA PRO A 26 -2.81 7.18 21.55
C PRO A 26 -3.02 5.77 20.99
N ALA A 27 -4.12 5.56 20.30
CA ALA A 27 -4.33 4.33 19.56
C ALA A 27 -3.09 4.20 18.67
N SER A 28 -2.27 3.18 18.95
CA SER A 28 -1.32 2.67 17.97
C SER A 28 -2.12 2.55 16.68
N ALA A 29 -1.66 3.18 15.60
CA ALA A 29 -2.28 3.08 14.28
C ALA A 29 -2.48 1.59 13.96
N GLN A 30 -3.70 1.08 14.19
CA GLN A 30 -4.14 -0.15 13.59
C GLN A 30 -4.55 0.25 12.19
N THR A 31 -3.70 -0.07 11.22
CA THR A 31 -4.06 -0.03 9.81
C THR A 31 -5.16 -1.06 9.59
N THR A 32 -6.41 -0.64 9.81
CA THR A 32 -7.59 -1.43 9.43
C THR A 32 -7.75 -1.25 7.94
N CYS A 33 -7.62 -2.35 7.19
CA CYS A 33 -7.80 -2.31 5.76
C CYS A 33 -9.28 -2.16 5.39
N ILE A 34 -9.54 -1.63 4.21
CA ILE A 34 -10.89 -1.42 3.72
C ILE A 34 -11.43 -2.76 3.19
N PRO A 35 -12.63 -3.21 3.56
CA PRO A 35 -13.17 -4.48 3.02
C PRO A 35 -13.29 -4.46 1.48
N GLU A 36 -12.92 -5.56 0.81
CA GLU A 36 -13.05 -5.68 -0.65
C GLU A 36 -14.48 -5.39 -1.14
N GLY A 37 -14.60 -4.66 -2.26
CA GLY A 37 -15.88 -4.31 -2.86
C GLY A 37 -16.68 -3.24 -2.09
N THR A 38 -16.02 -2.56 -1.15
CA THR A 38 -16.62 -1.44 -0.42
C THR A 38 -16.90 -0.27 -1.35
N ILE A 39 -18.12 0.26 -1.28
CA ILE A 39 -18.45 1.56 -1.85
C ILE A 39 -18.16 2.62 -0.78
N ILE A 40 -17.18 3.48 -1.04
CA ILE A 40 -16.76 4.51 -0.10
C ILE A 40 -17.75 5.68 -0.10
N THR A 41 -17.94 6.31 1.06
CA THR A 41 -18.72 7.55 1.18
C THR A 41 -17.88 8.75 0.75
N SER A 42 -16.61 8.78 1.15
CA SER A 42 -15.70 9.87 0.84
C SER A 42 -14.24 9.44 0.90
N ALA A 43 -13.40 10.07 0.09
CA ALA A 43 -11.95 10.08 0.26
C ALA A 43 -11.42 11.53 0.20
N THR A 44 -10.69 11.94 1.24
CA THR A 44 -10.15 13.29 1.38
C THR A 44 -8.63 13.23 1.48
N PHE A 45 -7.95 13.76 0.47
CA PHE A 45 -6.51 13.98 0.51
C PHE A 45 -6.21 15.31 1.21
N SER A 46 -5.24 15.31 2.13
CA SER A 46 -4.79 16.50 2.84
C SER A 46 -3.27 16.66 2.80
N ILE A 47 -2.81 17.91 2.67
CA ILE A 47 -1.38 18.26 2.63
C ILE A 47 -1.13 19.63 3.26
N TYR A 48 -0.03 19.77 4.00
CA TYR A 48 0.27 21.01 4.72
C TYR A 48 1.07 21.99 3.86
N LEU A 49 0.44 23.08 3.44
CA LEU A 49 1.06 24.18 2.70
C LEU A 49 1.84 25.09 3.65
N THR A 50 3.13 25.31 3.37
CA THR A 50 4.00 26.15 4.22
C THR A 50 4.23 27.53 3.66
N THR A 51 4.52 27.61 2.36
CA THR A 51 4.90 28.85 1.68
C THR A 51 4.28 28.83 0.30
N SER A 52 3.65 29.93 -0.10
CA SER A 52 3.35 30.17 -1.50
C SER A 52 3.80 31.57 -1.89
N LEU A 53 4.42 31.66 -3.06
CA LEU A 53 4.73 32.92 -3.73
C LEU A 53 3.65 33.24 -4.80
N SER A 54 2.48 32.63 -4.68
CA SER A 54 1.34 32.83 -5.55
C SER A 54 0.02 32.73 -4.78
N SER A 55 -1.09 33.11 -5.40
CA SER A 55 -2.46 32.84 -4.90
C SER A 55 -3.21 31.90 -5.85
N ASN A 56 -2.45 31.11 -6.61
CA ASN A 56 -2.98 30.28 -7.68
C ASN A 56 -3.70 29.05 -7.12
N THR A 57 -4.51 28.44 -7.98
CA THR A 57 -5.09 27.13 -7.72
C THR A 57 -4.03 26.04 -7.88
N VAL A 58 -4.02 25.10 -6.95
CA VAL A 58 -3.31 23.83 -7.06
C VAL A 58 -4.30 22.80 -7.59
N PHE A 59 -3.91 22.09 -8.64
CA PHE A 59 -4.71 21.02 -9.24
C PHE A 59 -4.15 19.65 -8.83
N VAL A 60 -5.06 18.71 -8.63
CA VAL A 60 -4.77 17.32 -8.27
C VAL A 60 -5.26 16.41 -9.39
N HIS A 61 -4.40 15.48 -9.77
CA HIS A 61 -4.59 14.54 -10.88
C HIS A 61 -4.25 13.11 -10.46
N GLY A 62 -4.82 12.11 -11.13
CA GLY A 62 -4.40 10.71 -10.99
C GLY A 62 -3.12 10.41 -11.78
N ILE A 63 -2.18 9.70 -11.16
CA ILE A 63 -0.97 9.20 -11.81
C ILE A 63 -1.29 7.95 -12.65
N THR A 64 -0.67 7.82 -13.82
CA THR A 64 -0.95 6.74 -14.77
C THR A 64 0.20 5.73 -14.96
N ALA A 65 1.30 5.87 -14.22
CA ALA A 65 2.46 4.98 -14.29
C ALA A 65 3.09 4.75 -12.91
N PRO A 66 3.69 3.58 -12.65
CA PRO A 66 4.38 3.32 -11.39
C PRO A 66 5.63 4.20 -11.25
N TRP A 67 6.01 4.50 -10.01
CA TRP A 67 7.21 5.27 -9.66
C TRP A 67 7.74 4.84 -8.29
N ASP A 68 9.02 5.13 -8.06
CA ASP A 68 9.70 4.87 -6.80
C ASP A 68 10.22 6.19 -6.22
N GLU A 69 9.94 6.42 -4.93
CA GLU A 69 10.19 7.69 -4.23
C GLU A 69 11.63 8.17 -4.33
N LEU A 70 12.58 7.25 -4.22
CA LEU A 70 14.01 7.56 -4.12
C LEU A 70 14.73 7.57 -5.47
N THR A 71 14.05 7.16 -6.55
CA THR A 71 14.67 7.05 -7.88
C THR A 71 13.92 7.74 -9.00
N VAL A 72 12.66 8.14 -8.81
CA VAL A 72 11.90 8.88 -9.82
C VAL A 72 12.50 10.27 -10.08
N THR A 73 12.47 10.71 -11.34
CA THR A 73 13.00 12.00 -11.79
C THR A 73 12.03 12.62 -12.81
N TRP A 74 12.26 13.87 -13.20
CA TRP A 74 11.48 14.47 -14.28
C TRP A 74 11.64 13.72 -15.60
N ASN A 75 12.87 13.32 -15.96
CA ASN A 75 13.12 12.61 -17.22
C ASN A 75 12.51 11.19 -17.26
N SER A 76 12.35 10.53 -16.11
CA SER A 76 11.74 9.20 -16.04
C SER A 76 10.22 9.21 -15.98
N PHE A 77 9.60 10.32 -15.56
CA PHE A 77 8.18 10.34 -15.22
C PHE A 77 7.38 11.52 -15.78
N GLY A 78 8.02 12.65 -16.07
CA GLY A 78 7.36 13.91 -16.47
C GLY A 78 6.26 13.69 -17.51
N GLY A 79 5.02 14.03 -17.15
CA GLY A 79 3.83 13.86 -18.00
C GLY A 79 3.04 12.55 -17.79
N SER A 80 3.41 11.70 -16.83
CA SER A 80 2.73 10.42 -16.55
C SER A 80 1.51 10.57 -15.62
N TYR A 81 0.55 11.41 -16.02
CA TYR A 81 -0.70 11.64 -15.29
C TYR A 81 -1.88 11.91 -16.23
N ASP A 82 -3.10 11.68 -15.76
CA ASP A 82 -4.33 12.05 -16.47
C ASP A 82 -4.58 13.56 -16.28
N PRO A 83 -4.71 14.37 -17.35
CA PRO A 83 -4.97 15.80 -17.24
C PRO A 83 -6.35 16.14 -16.66
N THR A 84 -7.24 15.16 -16.45
CA THR A 84 -8.50 15.33 -15.75
C THR A 84 -8.23 15.78 -14.31
N VAL A 85 -8.90 16.86 -13.88
CA VAL A 85 -8.75 17.40 -12.53
C VAL A 85 -9.66 16.63 -11.59
N GLU A 86 -9.06 15.95 -10.62
CA GLU A 86 -9.76 15.19 -9.57
C GLU A 86 -10.24 16.11 -8.45
N GLY A 87 -9.46 17.15 -8.18
CA GLY A 87 -9.83 18.21 -7.27
C GLY A 87 -8.83 19.36 -7.25
N SER A 88 -9.13 20.39 -6.45
CA SER A 88 -8.25 21.56 -6.35
C SER A 88 -8.42 22.32 -5.04
N PHE A 89 -7.41 23.09 -4.67
CA PHE A 89 -7.41 23.97 -3.50
C PHE A 89 -6.57 25.24 -3.76
N PRO A 90 -6.77 26.34 -3.02
CA PRO A 90 -5.97 27.54 -3.20
C PRO A 90 -4.56 27.38 -2.60
N ALA A 91 -3.54 27.93 -3.26
CA ALA A 91 -2.17 27.95 -2.75
C ALA A 91 -1.95 28.95 -1.58
N SER A 92 -3.01 29.51 -1.00
CA SER A 92 -2.95 30.51 0.07
C SER A 92 -4.26 30.56 0.85
N PRO A 93 -4.25 30.78 2.17
CA PRO A 93 -3.07 30.97 3.05
C PRO A 93 -2.32 29.67 3.35
N ALA A 94 -1.17 29.78 4.02
CA ALA A 94 -0.47 28.63 4.58
C ALA A 94 -1.34 27.91 5.63
N GLY A 95 -1.20 26.59 5.70
CA GLY A 95 -2.00 25.72 6.54
C GLY A 95 -2.37 24.41 5.83
N LEU A 96 -3.13 23.57 6.53
CA LEU A 96 -3.66 22.33 5.99
C LEU A 96 -4.61 22.65 4.82
N GLN A 97 -4.34 22.04 3.67
CA GLN A 97 -5.22 22.04 2.51
C GLN A 97 -5.82 20.65 2.37
N SER A 98 -7.08 20.58 1.97
CA SER A 98 -7.80 19.32 1.79
C SER A 98 -8.61 19.35 0.49
N VAL A 99 -8.73 18.20 -0.15
CA VAL A 99 -9.43 18.04 -1.42
C VAL A 99 -10.12 16.68 -1.47
N ASP A 100 -11.34 16.69 -1.99
CA ASP A 100 -12.12 15.48 -2.25
C ASP A 100 -11.54 14.77 -3.49
N VAL A 101 -11.17 13.50 -3.32
CA VAL A 101 -10.68 12.59 -4.36
C VAL A 101 -11.48 11.29 -4.39
N THR A 102 -12.72 11.31 -3.88
CA THR A 102 -13.59 10.13 -3.70
C THR A 102 -13.75 9.32 -4.98
N ALA A 103 -13.98 9.98 -6.11
CA ALA A 103 -14.20 9.29 -7.38
C ALA A 103 -12.96 8.50 -7.85
N LEU A 104 -11.77 9.10 -7.70
CA LEU A 104 -10.51 8.44 -8.06
C LEU A 104 -10.20 7.26 -7.13
N VAL A 105 -10.36 7.46 -5.82
CA VAL A 105 -10.12 6.39 -4.85
C VAL A 105 -11.09 5.24 -5.05
N GLN A 106 -12.37 5.50 -5.30
CA GLN A 106 -13.32 4.43 -5.65
C GLN A 106 -12.87 3.69 -6.92
N ALA A 107 -12.38 4.39 -7.95
CA ALA A 107 -11.89 3.75 -9.17
C ALA A 107 -10.63 2.87 -8.94
N TRP A 108 -9.80 3.20 -7.95
CA TRP A 108 -8.69 2.35 -7.50
C TRP A 108 -9.17 1.08 -6.80
N LEU A 109 -10.10 1.21 -5.85
CA LEU A 109 -10.70 0.08 -5.12
C LEU A 109 -11.48 -0.85 -6.07
N ASP A 110 -12.15 -0.29 -7.07
CA ASP A 110 -12.88 -1.05 -8.09
C ASP A 110 -11.94 -1.74 -9.11
N GLY A 111 -10.62 -1.50 -9.04
CA GLY A 111 -9.63 -2.01 -9.99
C GLY A 111 -9.75 -1.42 -11.41
N THR A 112 -10.50 -0.32 -11.57
CA THR A 112 -10.65 0.38 -12.86
C THR A 112 -9.33 1.02 -13.29
N TYR A 113 -8.59 1.57 -12.32
CA TYR A 113 -7.24 2.08 -12.49
C TYR A 113 -6.33 1.53 -11.39
N PRO A 114 -5.06 1.20 -11.68
CA PRO A 114 -4.09 0.92 -10.61
C PRO A 114 -3.88 2.17 -9.74
N ASN A 115 -3.67 1.96 -8.43
CA ASN A 115 -3.29 3.05 -7.52
C ASN A 115 -1.81 3.40 -7.67
N TYR A 116 -1.50 4.40 -8.50
CA TYR A 116 -0.17 5.00 -8.60
C TYR A 116 -0.07 6.37 -7.90
N GLY A 117 -1.13 6.79 -7.21
CA GLY A 117 -1.14 8.01 -6.41
C GLY A 117 -1.61 9.26 -7.16
N LEU A 118 -1.34 10.39 -6.53
CA LEU A 118 -1.79 11.73 -6.90
C LEU A 118 -0.62 12.57 -7.40
N LEU A 119 -0.87 13.36 -8.44
CA LEU A 119 0.03 14.40 -8.92
C LEU A 119 -0.54 15.78 -8.59
N LEU A 120 0.27 16.64 -7.98
CA LEU A 120 -0.05 18.03 -7.74
C LEU A 120 0.72 18.93 -8.70
N GLU A 121 0.02 19.88 -9.30
CA GLU A 121 0.61 20.89 -10.18
C GLU A 121 -0.03 22.28 -9.99
N GLN A 122 0.65 23.31 -10.49
CA GLN A 122 0.07 24.65 -10.61
C GLN A 122 0.50 25.28 -11.96
N GLY A 123 -0.49 25.62 -12.79
CA GLY A 123 -0.26 26.03 -14.18
C GLY A 123 0.04 27.52 -14.38
N LEU A 124 1.20 28.04 -13.95
CA LEU A 124 1.65 29.41 -14.30
C LEU A 124 3.18 29.54 -14.38
N PRO A 125 3.70 30.60 -15.07
CA PRO A 125 5.12 30.71 -15.40
C PRO A 125 6.04 31.23 -14.28
N THR A 126 5.51 31.69 -13.15
CA THR A 126 6.30 32.19 -12.02
C THR A 126 5.60 31.97 -10.67
N GLY A 127 6.37 31.60 -9.67
CA GLY A 127 5.92 31.31 -8.31
C GLY A 127 5.91 29.81 -8.05
N PHE A 128 6.22 29.44 -6.79
CA PHE A 128 6.15 28.08 -6.32
C PHE A 128 5.29 28.01 -5.06
N THR A 129 4.79 26.81 -4.79
CA THR A 129 4.13 26.45 -3.53
C THR A 129 4.89 25.29 -2.91
N ARG A 130 5.16 25.38 -1.61
CA ARG A 130 5.87 24.37 -0.82
C ARG A 130 4.94 23.69 0.16
N PHE A 131 5.13 22.40 0.28
CA PHE A 131 4.41 21.53 1.19
C PHE A 131 5.37 20.81 2.13
N ARG A 132 4.83 20.28 3.22
CA ARG A 132 5.48 19.30 4.08
C ARG A 132 5.35 17.92 3.44
N SER A 133 6.47 17.21 3.35
CA SER A 133 6.51 15.81 2.92
C SER A 133 6.34 14.85 4.10
N SER A 134 6.31 13.56 3.79
CA SER A 134 6.33 12.46 4.76
C SER A 134 7.62 12.43 5.60
N GLU A 135 8.71 13.07 5.17
CA GLU A 135 9.98 13.22 5.91
C GLU A 135 9.91 14.28 7.01
N ASP A 136 8.84 15.09 7.08
CA ASP A 136 8.76 16.13 8.11
C ASP A 136 8.81 15.52 9.52
N ALA A 137 9.58 16.15 10.41
CA ALA A 137 9.74 15.66 11.79
C ALA A 137 8.43 15.70 12.59
N THR A 138 7.43 16.47 12.16
CA THR A 138 6.14 16.60 12.82
C THR A 138 5.10 15.77 12.07
N VAL A 139 4.74 14.61 12.61
CA VAL A 139 3.79 13.67 11.98
C VAL A 139 2.47 14.35 11.57
N ALA A 140 1.92 15.22 12.42
CA ALA A 140 0.66 15.93 12.15
C ALA A 140 0.72 16.97 11.01
N LEU A 141 1.88 17.18 10.40
CA LEU A 141 2.05 18.05 9.23
C LEU A 141 2.25 17.28 7.93
N ARG A 142 2.36 15.95 7.98
CA ARG A 142 2.63 15.09 6.83
C ARG A 142 1.37 14.95 5.96
N PRO A 143 1.50 14.54 4.69
CA PRO A 143 0.36 14.23 3.85
C PRO A 143 -0.48 13.07 4.43
N GLU A 144 -1.80 13.17 4.31
CA GLU A 144 -2.74 12.15 4.79
C GLU A 144 -3.87 11.93 3.77
N LEU A 145 -4.38 10.70 3.71
CA LEU A 145 -5.57 10.33 2.96
C LEU A 145 -6.60 9.71 3.93
N GLU A 146 -7.74 10.37 4.10
CA GLU A 146 -8.85 9.84 4.91
C GLU A 146 -9.90 9.23 4.00
N ILE A 147 -10.26 7.96 4.22
CA ILE A 147 -11.29 7.23 3.46
C ILE A 147 -12.38 6.79 4.42
N CYS A 148 -13.62 7.21 4.19
CA CYS A 148 -14.78 6.85 4.98
C CYS A 148 -15.72 5.95 4.19
N TYR A 149 -16.30 4.95 4.85
CA TYR A 149 -17.22 3.98 4.24
C TYR A 149 -18.29 3.49 5.23
N PRO A 150 -19.47 3.08 4.73
CA PRO A 150 -20.54 2.59 5.58
C PRO A 150 -20.21 1.20 6.16
N THR A 151 -20.64 0.97 7.40
CA THR A 151 -20.59 -0.32 8.09
C THR A 151 -21.93 -0.61 8.77
N ASP A 152 -22.14 -1.84 9.25
CA ASP A 152 -23.33 -2.19 10.04
C ASP A 152 -23.51 -1.31 11.30
N GLY A 153 -22.41 -0.73 11.79
CA GLY A 153 -22.39 0.18 12.94
C GLY A 153 -22.56 1.66 12.61
N GLY A 154 -22.64 2.04 11.33
CA GLY A 154 -22.68 3.44 10.90
C GLY A 154 -21.67 3.73 9.80
N GLU A 155 -20.72 4.64 10.07
CA GLU A 155 -19.64 5.00 9.15
C GLU A 155 -18.31 4.85 9.88
N THR A 156 -17.34 4.27 9.17
CA THR A 156 -15.96 4.09 9.64
C THR A 156 -15.04 4.86 8.71
N CYS A 157 -14.04 5.56 9.27
CA CYS A 157 -13.00 6.24 8.50
C CYS A 157 -11.63 5.68 8.84
N VAL A 158 -10.81 5.45 7.81
CA VAL A 158 -9.41 5.07 7.90
C VAL A 158 -8.56 6.26 7.45
N VAL A 159 -7.57 6.63 8.25
CA VAL A 159 -6.61 7.68 7.91
C VAL A 159 -5.27 7.04 7.61
N ILE A 160 -4.78 7.25 6.39
CA ILE A 160 -3.50 6.75 5.90
C ILE A 160 -2.51 7.91 5.91
N GLY A 161 -1.43 7.76 6.67
CA GLY A 161 -0.37 8.75 6.81
C GLY A 161 0.86 8.09 7.43
N ARG A 162 2.07 8.58 7.13
CA ARG A 162 3.32 7.96 7.61
C ARG A 162 3.48 8.17 9.13
N PRO A 163 3.40 7.13 9.98
CA PRO A 163 3.35 7.30 11.44
C PRO A 163 4.73 7.54 12.08
N GLY A 164 5.81 7.25 11.35
CA GLY A 164 7.19 7.25 11.85
C GLY A 164 8.24 7.52 10.77
N VAL A 165 9.50 7.15 11.03
CA VAL A 165 10.61 7.34 10.08
C VAL A 165 10.77 6.18 9.08
N GLU A 166 10.15 5.04 9.33
CA GLU A 166 10.11 3.91 8.40
C GLU A 166 9.20 4.27 7.20
N GLN A 167 9.56 3.84 5.97
CA GLN A 167 8.86 4.15 4.71
C GLN A 167 7.58 3.30 4.57
N ASP A 168 6.71 3.35 5.56
CA ASP A 168 5.56 2.45 5.61
C ASP A 168 4.33 3.16 5.03
N GLY A 169 3.98 2.78 3.80
CA GLY A 169 2.67 3.04 3.20
C GLY A 169 2.38 4.46 2.69
N VAL A 170 3.37 5.36 2.68
CA VAL A 170 3.27 6.67 2.04
C VAL A 170 4.60 7.00 1.38
N ALA A 171 4.54 7.41 0.11
CA ALA A 171 5.69 7.92 -0.64
C ALA A 171 5.35 9.29 -1.21
N ASP A 172 6.27 10.23 -1.16
CA ASP A 172 6.13 11.51 -1.83
C ASP A 172 7.46 12.12 -2.28
N THR A 173 7.41 12.90 -3.35
CA THR A 173 8.59 13.57 -3.86
C THR A 173 8.19 14.74 -4.74
N SER A 174 9.17 15.58 -5.09
CA SER A 174 9.02 16.55 -6.16
C SER A 174 9.90 16.20 -7.33
N ILE A 175 9.41 16.42 -8.55
CA ILE A 175 10.20 16.32 -9.78
C ILE A 175 10.27 17.69 -10.45
N HIS A 176 11.46 18.05 -10.93
CA HIS A 176 11.73 19.40 -11.44
C HIS A 176 12.25 19.35 -12.87
N GLU A 177 11.64 20.09 -13.78
CA GLU A 177 12.06 20.20 -15.19
C GLU A 177 13.47 20.80 -15.35
N ILE A 178 13.84 21.72 -14.45
CA ILE A 178 15.15 22.40 -14.50
C ILE A 178 16.31 21.50 -14.07
N ASP A 179 16.03 20.55 -13.19
CA ASP A 179 16.99 19.57 -12.66
C ASP A 179 16.48 18.17 -12.99
N PRO A 180 16.42 17.80 -14.29
CA PRO A 180 15.52 16.75 -14.73
C PRO A 180 15.94 15.33 -14.34
N ASP A 181 17.18 15.15 -13.88
CA ASP A 181 17.72 13.89 -13.38
C ASP A 181 17.86 13.86 -11.85
N ALA A 182 17.44 14.93 -11.15
CA ALA A 182 17.48 14.98 -9.69
C ALA A 182 16.24 14.31 -9.09
N ASN A 183 16.45 13.64 -7.95
CA ASN A 183 15.42 13.09 -7.09
C ASN A 183 15.36 13.86 -5.77
N PHE A 184 14.16 14.04 -5.23
CA PHE A 184 13.91 14.82 -4.01
C PHE A 184 13.11 14.05 -2.95
N GLY A 185 13.08 12.71 -3.02
CA GLY A 185 12.24 11.86 -2.16
C GLY A 185 12.73 11.72 -0.72
N ALA A 186 13.84 12.39 -0.35
CA ALA A 186 14.36 12.42 1.02
C ALA A 186 14.28 13.83 1.65
N GLU A 187 13.65 14.78 0.97
CA GLU A 187 13.55 16.17 1.41
C GLU A 187 12.31 16.36 2.29
N ALA A 188 12.44 17.12 3.39
CA ALA A 188 11.32 17.48 4.28
C ALA A 188 10.34 18.52 3.67
N LEU A 189 10.68 19.07 2.50
CA LEU A 189 9.93 20.09 1.80
C LEU A 189 9.89 19.79 0.30
N ILE A 190 8.70 19.54 -0.21
CA ILE A 190 8.43 19.30 -1.63
C ILE A 190 7.70 20.50 -2.24
N SER A 191 7.82 20.70 -3.56
CA SER A 191 7.29 21.92 -4.19
C SER A 191 6.73 21.72 -5.59
N ILE A 192 5.69 22.49 -5.90
CA ILE A 192 5.07 22.61 -7.22
C ILE A 192 5.28 24.01 -7.81
N GLY A 193 5.04 24.15 -9.11
CA GLY A 193 5.01 25.42 -9.82
C GLY A 193 6.27 25.75 -10.59
N GLN A 194 6.40 27.01 -11.02
CA GLN A 194 7.50 27.45 -11.87
C GLN A 194 8.32 28.56 -11.22
N GLY A 195 9.65 28.39 -11.22
CA GLY A 195 10.53 29.55 -11.36
C GLY A 195 10.62 29.97 -12.83
N THR A 196 11.43 30.98 -13.17
CA THR A 196 11.67 31.41 -14.57
C THR A 196 12.38 30.35 -15.47
N ALA A 197 12.46 29.09 -15.06
CA ALA A 197 13.38 28.10 -15.63
C ALA A 197 12.87 26.64 -15.60
N GLY A 198 11.58 26.38 -15.35
CA GLY A 198 11.00 25.03 -15.50
C GLY A 198 9.89 24.70 -14.50
N ALA A 199 9.01 23.77 -14.88
CA ALA A 199 7.92 23.23 -14.06
C ALA A 199 8.39 22.33 -12.93
N LYS A 200 7.57 22.26 -11.88
CA LYS A 200 7.71 21.36 -10.75
C LYS A 200 6.38 20.71 -10.46
N GLN A 201 6.43 19.41 -10.22
CA GLN A 201 5.28 18.59 -9.85
C GLN A 201 5.60 17.87 -8.55
N VAL A 202 4.57 17.61 -7.76
CA VAL A 202 4.66 16.78 -6.56
C VAL A 202 3.92 15.49 -6.84
N LEU A 203 4.54 14.37 -6.50
CA LEU A 203 3.97 13.03 -6.55
C LEU A 203 3.70 12.60 -5.11
N VAL A 204 2.53 12.06 -4.83
CA VAL A 204 2.17 11.52 -3.52
C VAL A 204 1.43 10.20 -3.71
N TRP A 205 1.83 9.15 -3.02
CA TRP A 205 1.20 7.84 -3.05
C TRP A 205 0.86 7.39 -1.64
N PHE A 206 -0.29 6.72 -1.51
CA PHE A 206 -0.77 6.13 -0.28
C PHE A 206 -1.04 4.65 -0.54
N ASP A 207 -0.51 3.79 0.33
CA ASP A 207 -0.84 2.38 0.38
C ASP A 207 -2.24 2.22 0.97
N ILE A 208 -3.21 2.07 0.08
CA ILE A 208 -4.58 1.79 0.46
C ILE A 208 -4.69 0.27 0.61
N CYS A 209 -4.57 -0.19 1.84
CA CYS A 209 -4.73 -1.62 2.10
C CYS A 209 -6.21 -2.00 2.07
N GLU A 210 -6.54 -3.03 1.30
CA GLU A 210 -7.86 -3.66 1.26
C GLU A 210 -7.80 -5.04 1.90
N GLU A 211 -8.76 -5.35 2.79
CA GLU A 211 -8.91 -6.69 3.35
C GLU A 211 -9.26 -7.66 2.22
N GLY A 212 -8.31 -8.52 1.86
CA GLY A 212 -8.46 -9.51 0.78
C GLY A 212 -7.67 -9.21 -0.50
N ASN A 213 -7.10 -8.01 -0.69
CA ASN A 213 -6.34 -7.63 -1.89
C ASN A 213 -4.82 -7.85 -1.76
N GLY A 214 -4.30 -7.98 -0.54
CA GLY A 214 -2.90 -8.33 -0.33
C GLY A 214 -1.83 -7.33 -0.76
N ASN A 215 -2.24 -6.10 -1.11
CA ASN A 215 -1.36 -4.94 -1.11
C ASN A 215 -0.86 -4.69 0.33
N GLY A 216 0.45 -4.84 0.52
CA GLY A 216 1.14 -4.65 1.80
C GLY A 216 1.78 -5.92 2.40
N ILE A 217 1.48 -7.11 1.88
CA ILE A 217 2.16 -8.35 2.30
C ILE A 217 3.13 -8.80 1.20
N CYS A 218 4.42 -8.71 1.51
CA CYS A 218 5.45 -9.11 0.56
C CYS A 218 5.55 -10.62 0.40
N PRO A 219 5.55 -11.14 -0.83
CA PRO A 219 5.76 -12.56 -1.10
C PRO A 219 7.05 -13.08 -0.48
N GLY A 220 6.97 -14.23 0.17
CA GLY A 220 8.12 -15.01 0.63
C GLY A 220 8.63 -15.98 -0.43
N THR A 221 9.94 -16.08 -0.54
CA THR A 221 10.61 -17.04 -1.43
C THR A 221 10.31 -18.51 -1.06
N PRO A 222 10.54 -19.49 -1.95
CA PRO A 222 10.49 -20.92 -1.57
C PRO A 222 11.38 -21.27 -0.37
N GLY A 223 12.51 -20.58 -0.23
CA GLY A 223 13.40 -20.74 0.92
C GLY A 223 12.81 -20.23 2.23
N TYR A 224 12.03 -19.15 2.22
CA TYR A 224 11.31 -18.67 3.38
C TYR A 224 10.33 -19.74 3.90
N TRP A 225 9.41 -20.19 3.03
CA TRP A 225 8.39 -21.17 3.39
C TRP A 225 8.97 -22.51 3.85
N LYS A 226 10.07 -22.96 3.22
CA LYS A 226 10.82 -24.14 3.64
C LYS A 226 11.32 -24.05 5.09
N ASN A 227 11.78 -22.87 5.51
CA ASN A 227 12.43 -22.66 6.80
C ASN A 227 11.49 -22.10 7.88
N HIS A 228 10.25 -21.74 7.51
CA HIS A 228 9.22 -21.22 8.42
C HIS A 228 7.94 -22.07 8.36
N PRO A 229 8.01 -23.37 8.70
CA PRO A 229 6.85 -24.25 8.70
C PRO A 229 5.70 -23.75 9.59
N ASP A 230 6.03 -23.11 10.71
CA ASP A 230 5.05 -22.57 11.66
C ASP A 230 4.28 -21.36 11.12
N ALA A 231 4.75 -20.75 10.02
CA ALA A 231 4.09 -19.63 9.36
C ALA A 231 3.09 -20.08 8.28
N TRP A 232 2.99 -21.38 7.96
CA TRP A 232 2.12 -21.85 6.88
C TRP A 232 0.65 -21.61 7.23
N PRO A 233 -0.13 -20.89 6.39
CA PRO A 233 -1.54 -20.63 6.66
C PRO A 233 -2.42 -21.88 6.53
N VAL A 234 -1.94 -22.93 5.87
CA VAL A 234 -2.67 -24.17 5.62
C VAL A 234 -1.74 -25.40 5.66
N ASP A 235 -2.31 -26.54 6.04
CA ASP A 235 -1.60 -27.82 6.08
C ASP A 235 -1.75 -28.65 4.78
N THR A 236 -2.47 -28.14 3.79
CA THR A 236 -2.72 -28.85 2.53
C THR A 236 -2.77 -27.89 1.35
N LEU A 237 -2.16 -28.27 0.23
CA LEU A 237 -2.26 -27.57 -1.05
C LEU A 237 -2.51 -28.56 -2.18
N THR A 238 -3.13 -28.06 -3.24
CA THR A 238 -3.26 -28.80 -4.50
C THR A 238 -2.17 -28.35 -5.46
N LEU A 239 -1.47 -29.28 -6.11
CA LEU A 239 -0.59 -29.00 -7.25
C LEU A 239 -1.11 -29.81 -8.45
N GLY A 240 -1.48 -29.12 -9.52
CA GLY A 240 -2.25 -29.68 -10.62
C GLY A 240 -3.58 -30.25 -10.16
N ALA A 241 -3.79 -31.56 -10.37
CA ALA A 241 -5.02 -32.25 -9.98
C ALA A 241 -4.90 -33.05 -8.67
N GLN A 242 -3.77 -32.94 -7.95
CA GLN A 242 -3.50 -33.75 -6.77
C GLN A 242 -3.38 -32.92 -5.50
N SER A 243 -3.96 -33.42 -4.42
CA SER A 243 -3.79 -32.86 -3.08
C SER A 243 -2.52 -33.40 -2.42
N TYR A 244 -1.79 -32.50 -1.75
CA TYR A 244 -0.59 -32.79 -0.99
C TYR A 244 -0.78 -32.34 0.45
N SER A 245 -0.29 -33.17 1.37
CA SER A 245 -0.18 -32.81 2.78
C SER A 245 1.03 -31.92 3.02
N PHE A 246 1.01 -31.20 4.14
CA PHE A 246 2.12 -30.40 4.64
C PHE A 246 3.46 -31.15 4.58
N ALA A 247 3.48 -32.40 5.07
CA ALA A 247 4.70 -33.22 5.09
C ALA A 247 5.24 -33.50 3.68
N GLU A 248 4.36 -33.71 2.69
CA GLU A 248 4.77 -33.93 1.30
C GLU A 248 5.25 -32.64 0.63
N LEU A 249 4.57 -31.52 0.89
CA LEU A 249 4.95 -30.20 0.37
C LEU A 249 6.31 -29.76 0.93
N LEU A 250 6.51 -29.92 2.23
CA LEU A 250 7.78 -29.63 2.89
C LEU A 250 8.89 -30.57 2.40
N ALA A 251 8.58 -31.85 2.15
CA ALA A 251 9.54 -32.78 1.54
C ALA A 251 9.93 -32.35 0.12
N ILE A 252 8.99 -31.86 -0.68
CA ILE A 252 9.26 -31.31 -2.01
C ILE A 252 10.19 -30.10 -1.89
N LEU A 253 9.89 -29.10 -1.04
CA LEU A 253 10.74 -27.92 -0.84
C LEU A 253 12.15 -28.25 -0.31
N ASN A 254 12.29 -29.33 0.46
CA ASN A 254 13.59 -29.81 0.94
C ASN A 254 14.40 -30.56 -0.13
N MET A 255 13.75 -31.01 -1.21
CA MET A 255 14.37 -31.83 -2.24
C MET A 255 15.38 -31.01 -3.07
N PRO A 256 16.63 -31.49 -3.25
CA PRO A 256 17.55 -30.89 -4.21
C PRO A 256 16.94 -30.94 -5.61
N THR A 257 16.91 -29.81 -6.31
CA THR A 257 16.26 -29.73 -7.61
C THR A 257 16.97 -30.54 -8.69
N GLY A 258 18.31 -30.60 -8.65
CA GLY A 258 19.11 -31.38 -9.61
C GLY A 258 18.91 -30.99 -11.07
N GLY A 259 18.35 -29.81 -11.36
CA GLY A 259 17.97 -29.37 -12.71
C GLY A 259 16.67 -29.99 -13.24
N ASP A 260 15.89 -30.67 -12.41
CA ASP A 260 14.56 -31.19 -12.75
C ASP A 260 13.54 -30.04 -12.78
N ALA A 261 13.02 -29.76 -13.97
CA ALA A 261 12.07 -28.67 -14.19
C ALA A 261 10.78 -28.84 -13.37
N SER A 262 10.37 -30.09 -13.10
CA SER A 262 9.16 -30.34 -12.31
C SER A 262 9.33 -30.05 -10.83
N ILE A 263 10.51 -30.33 -10.25
CA ILE A 263 10.82 -29.98 -8.86
C ILE A 263 10.99 -28.47 -8.73
N ILE A 264 11.70 -27.85 -9.68
CA ILE A 264 11.93 -26.41 -9.73
C ILE A 264 10.60 -25.66 -9.76
N LEU A 265 9.72 -25.97 -10.72
CA LEU A 265 8.39 -25.35 -10.77
C LEU A 265 7.58 -25.61 -9.50
N ALA A 266 7.65 -26.82 -8.94
CA ALA A 266 6.91 -27.13 -7.71
C ALA A 266 7.34 -26.27 -6.52
N HIS A 267 8.64 -25.97 -6.38
CA HIS A 267 9.12 -25.08 -5.32
C HIS A 267 8.47 -23.70 -5.41
N HIS A 268 8.48 -23.09 -6.60
CA HIS A 268 7.92 -21.76 -6.81
C HIS A 268 6.39 -21.75 -6.76
N LEU A 269 5.71 -22.79 -7.24
CA LEU A 269 4.25 -22.90 -7.14
C LEU A 269 3.78 -23.03 -5.70
N ILE A 270 4.48 -23.82 -4.88
CA ILE A 270 4.17 -23.96 -3.44
C ILE A 270 4.31 -22.61 -2.75
N ALA A 271 5.43 -21.91 -2.98
CA ALA A 271 5.66 -20.58 -2.40
C ALA A 271 4.60 -19.57 -2.81
N ALA A 272 4.28 -19.49 -4.11
CA ALA A 272 3.31 -18.53 -4.62
C ALA A 272 1.91 -18.74 -4.03
N LYS A 273 1.48 -20.01 -3.91
CA LYS A 273 0.20 -20.34 -3.27
C LYS A 273 0.18 -20.00 -1.79
N LEU A 274 1.28 -20.24 -1.06
CA LEU A 274 1.38 -19.86 0.35
C LEU A 274 1.41 -18.34 0.53
N ASN A 275 2.06 -17.60 -0.37
CA ASN A 275 2.07 -16.14 -0.36
C ASN A 275 0.65 -15.57 -0.50
N ILE A 276 -0.11 -16.03 -1.48
CA ILE A 276 -1.50 -15.60 -1.66
C ILE A 276 -2.36 -15.97 -0.45
N LEU A 277 -2.19 -17.18 0.11
CA LEU A 277 -2.92 -17.58 1.32
C LEU A 277 -2.49 -16.83 2.58
N ALA A 278 -1.25 -16.34 2.61
CA ALA A 278 -0.76 -15.44 3.65
C ALA A 278 -1.21 -13.99 3.41
N GLY A 279 -1.90 -13.73 2.30
CA GLY A 279 -2.49 -12.45 1.96
C GLY A 279 -1.61 -11.57 1.10
N ALA A 280 -0.68 -12.09 0.30
CA ALA A 280 0.00 -11.31 -0.73
C ALA A 280 -0.89 -11.14 -1.99
N ASP A 281 -0.75 -10.02 -2.70
CA ASP A 281 -1.51 -9.72 -3.92
C ASP A 281 -1.35 -10.85 -4.98
N PRO A 282 -2.44 -11.49 -5.43
CA PRO A 282 -2.38 -12.57 -6.41
C PRO A 282 -2.27 -12.09 -7.87
N THR A 283 -2.41 -10.80 -8.15
CA THR A 283 -2.61 -10.23 -9.50
C THR A 283 -1.53 -10.66 -10.48
N ALA A 284 -0.25 -10.51 -10.09
CA ALA A 284 0.87 -10.85 -10.96
C ALA A 284 1.08 -12.38 -11.12
N ALA A 285 0.65 -13.19 -10.14
CA ALA A 285 0.95 -14.62 -10.11
C ALA A 285 -0.19 -15.52 -10.63
N SER A 286 -1.44 -15.05 -10.63
CA SER A 286 -2.63 -15.88 -10.84
C SER A 286 -2.61 -16.68 -12.14
N ALA A 287 -2.20 -16.06 -13.26
CA ALA A 287 -2.11 -16.73 -14.55
C ALA A 287 -1.01 -17.82 -14.56
N ALA A 288 0.16 -17.51 -14.00
CA ALA A 288 1.28 -18.44 -13.91
C ALA A 288 0.96 -19.62 -12.97
N ILE A 289 0.25 -19.40 -11.86
CA ILE A 289 -0.23 -20.45 -10.97
C ILE A 289 -1.18 -21.40 -11.72
N ALA A 290 -2.15 -20.85 -12.46
CA ALA A 290 -3.09 -21.65 -13.23
C ALA A 290 -2.38 -22.48 -14.32
N GLU A 291 -1.38 -21.90 -15.00
CA GLU A 291 -0.58 -22.61 -16.00
C GLU A 291 0.30 -23.70 -15.37
N ALA A 292 0.92 -23.44 -14.21
CA ALA A 292 1.71 -24.42 -13.48
C ALA A 292 0.85 -25.63 -13.07
N ASP A 293 -0.36 -25.38 -12.55
CA ASP A 293 -1.31 -26.44 -12.24
C ASP A 293 -1.74 -27.21 -13.50
N ALA A 294 -2.00 -26.52 -14.62
CA ALA A 294 -2.33 -27.18 -15.88
C ALA A 294 -1.19 -28.09 -16.37
N LEU A 295 0.07 -27.64 -16.27
CA LEU A 295 1.26 -28.43 -16.63
C LEU A 295 1.41 -29.67 -15.75
N PHE A 296 1.19 -29.56 -14.44
CA PHE A 296 1.21 -30.72 -13.54
C PHE A 296 0.05 -31.68 -13.79
N ALA A 297 -1.14 -31.17 -14.15
CA ALA A 297 -2.30 -31.98 -14.48
C ALA A 297 -2.15 -32.83 -15.76
N LEU A 298 -1.14 -32.57 -16.60
CA LEU A 298 -0.79 -33.43 -17.74
C LEU A 298 -0.26 -34.80 -17.33
N PHE A 299 0.20 -34.95 -16.09
CA PHE A 299 0.78 -36.18 -15.58
C PHE A 299 -0.21 -36.92 -14.70
N ALA A 300 -0.22 -38.24 -14.81
CA ALA A 300 -1.05 -39.08 -13.94
C ALA A 300 -0.41 -39.17 -12.54
N GLY A 301 -1.17 -38.82 -11.51
CA GLY A 301 -0.72 -38.88 -10.12
C GLY A 301 -0.01 -37.59 -9.69
N LYS A 302 0.81 -37.72 -8.62
CA LYS A 302 1.56 -36.60 -8.02
C LYS A 302 2.71 -36.14 -8.91
N LEU A 303 3.66 -35.40 -8.35
CA LEU A 303 4.69 -34.67 -9.07
C LEU A 303 5.44 -35.63 -10.01
N PRO A 304 5.66 -35.28 -11.28
CA PRO A 304 6.15 -36.26 -12.25
C PRO A 304 7.60 -36.69 -12.05
N TYR A 305 8.45 -35.81 -11.51
CA TYR A 305 9.90 -35.99 -11.35
C TYR A 305 10.64 -36.33 -12.67
N GLY A 306 11.94 -36.06 -12.71
CA GLY A 306 12.83 -36.32 -13.85
C GLY A 306 12.52 -35.53 -15.13
N VAL A 307 11.78 -34.42 -15.05
CA VAL A 307 11.43 -33.63 -16.24
C VAL A 307 12.64 -32.80 -16.67
N ARG A 308 13.25 -33.18 -17.80
CA ARG A 308 14.42 -32.49 -18.34
C ARG A 308 14.04 -31.14 -18.95
N SER A 309 14.81 -30.11 -18.61
CA SER A 309 14.65 -28.73 -19.10
C SER A 309 14.71 -28.59 -20.64
N ASN A 310 15.35 -29.51 -21.35
CA ASN A 310 15.43 -29.47 -22.82
C ASN A 310 14.22 -30.09 -23.55
N THR A 311 13.24 -30.61 -22.80
CA THR A 311 11.97 -31.07 -23.38
C THR A 311 11.00 -29.91 -23.56
N THR A 312 9.98 -30.06 -24.39
CA THR A 312 8.94 -29.02 -24.55
C THR A 312 8.23 -28.71 -23.24
N ILE A 313 7.85 -29.75 -22.48
CA ILE A 313 7.21 -29.58 -21.18
C ILE A 313 8.18 -28.96 -20.16
N GLY A 314 9.43 -29.41 -20.13
CA GLY A 314 10.43 -28.86 -19.22
C GLY A 314 10.76 -27.38 -19.48
N ARG A 315 10.72 -26.93 -20.74
CA ARG A 315 10.82 -25.50 -21.05
C ARG A 315 9.62 -24.72 -20.55
N ALA A 316 8.39 -25.18 -20.86
CA ALA A 316 7.18 -24.52 -20.36
C ALA A 316 7.14 -24.43 -18.83
N MET A 317 7.60 -25.48 -18.13
CA MET A 317 7.72 -25.46 -16.67
C MET A 317 8.73 -24.41 -16.17
N ASN A 318 9.85 -24.22 -16.87
CA ASN A 318 10.83 -23.19 -16.52
C ASN A 318 10.30 -21.79 -16.82
N ASP A 319 9.64 -21.60 -17.97
CA ASP A 319 9.07 -20.30 -18.35
C ASP A 319 8.04 -19.83 -17.31
N VAL A 320 7.15 -20.73 -16.85
CA VAL A 320 6.20 -20.43 -15.76
C VAL A 320 6.92 -20.21 -14.43
N LYS A 321 7.97 -21.00 -14.15
CA LYS A 321 8.77 -20.81 -12.94
C LYS A 321 9.41 -19.42 -12.90
N ASP A 322 9.89 -18.88 -14.01
CA ASP A 322 10.56 -17.58 -14.01
C ASP A 322 9.58 -16.46 -13.59
N VAL A 323 8.33 -16.49 -14.08
CA VAL A 323 7.29 -15.55 -13.62
C VAL A 323 6.99 -15.72 -12.12
N LEU A 324 6.88 -16.97 -11.65
CA LEU A 324 6.63 -17.22 -10.23
C LEU A 324 7.85 -16.88 -9.36
N ASP A 325 9.06 -16.91 -9.88
CA ASP A 325 10.27 -16.51 -9.18
C ASP A 325 10.26 -15.00 -8.95
N ASP A 326 10.05 -14.21 -10.00
CA ASP A 326 9.92 -12.76 -9.93
C ASP A 326 8.82 -12.37 -8.91
N TYR A 327 7.67 -13.03 -8.96
CA TYR A 327 6.61 -12.82 -7.97
C TYR A 327 7.06 -13.15 -6.54
N ASN A 328 7.61 -14.35 -6.32
CA ASN A 328 7.98 -14.83 -4.99
C ASN A 328 9.16 -14.07 -4.37
N ASN A 329 9.94 -13.33 -5.17
CA ASN A 329 10.99 -12.44 -4.69
C ASN A 329 10.48 -11.01 -4.41
N GLY A 330 9.19 -10.73 -4.66
CA GLY A 330 8.60 -9.41 -4.47
C GLY A 330 8.78 -8.47 -5.67
N ASP A 331 9.49 -8.89 -6.73
CA ASP A 331 9.82 -8.05 -7.90
C ASP A 331 8.59 -7.60 -8.69
N LEU A 332 7.48 -8.34 -8.54
CA LEU A 332 6.19 -8.03 -9.18
C LEU A 332 5.14 -7.47 -8.21
N THR A 333 5.52 -7.23 -6.94
CA THR A 333 4.62 -6.69 -5.91
C THR A 333 5.10 -5.29 -5.51
N PHE A 334 4.24 -4.29 -5.65
CA PHE A 334 4.61 -2.91 -5.36
C PHE A 334 4.94 -2.74 -3.86
N GLY A 335 6.08 -2.10 -3.55
CA GLY A 335 6.56 -1.88 -2.19
C GLY A 335 7.33 -3.05 -1.56
N CYS A 336 7.65 -4.10 -2.31
CA CYS A 336 8.29 -5.32 -1.79
C CYS A 336 9.70 -5.61 -2.34
N TYR A 337 10.31 -4.60 -2.98
CA TYR A 337 11.61 -4.67 -3.64
C TYR A 337 12.78 -4.16 -2.77
#